data_AF-A0A7S3F073-F1
#
_entry.id   AF-A0A7S3F073-F1
#
_cell.length_a   1.000
_cell.length_b   1.000
_cell.length_c   1.000
_cell.angle_alpha   90.00
_cell.angle_beta   90.00
_cell.angle_gamma   90.00
#
_symmetry.space_group_name_H-M   'P 1'
#
loop_
_entity.id
_entity.type
_entity.pdbx_description
1 polymer ?
#
loop_
_entity_poly.entity_id
_entity_poly.type
_entity_poly.pdbx_seq_one_letter_code
_entity_poly.pdbx_strand_id
1 'polypeptide(L)'
;RDRMSSEALDSLTRLFPGVHGRVLNVCKPTNKKYNAAVTIAMGKNMDAIVVEEEKVAHECVKYLKEKKYAPETFVPLNTIRVKPIREQLRQLGGTKKPVLDVISVQEKYAKA
;
A
#
# COMPACT_ATOMS: atom_id res chain seq x y z
N ARG A 1 -16.21 6.02 -9.80
CA ARG A 1 -15.19 6.44 -8.80
C ARG A 1 -13.79 6.04 -9.26
N ASP A 2 -13.62 4.82 -9.76
CA ASP A 2 -12.29 4.27 -10.07
C ASP A 2 -11.59 4.90 -11.28
N ARG A 3 -12.35 5.33 -12.31
CA ARG A 3 -11.75 5.91 -13.53
C ARG A 3 -10.97 7.21 -13.26
N MET A 4 -11.56 8.14 -12.49
CA MET A 4 -10.91 9.41 -12.12
C MET A 4 -9.71 9.20 -11.19
N SER A 5 -9.80 8.21 -10.30
CA SER A 5 -8.74 7.85 -9.37
C SER A 5 -7.57 7.15 -10.07
N SER A 6 -7.85 6.35 -11.11
CA SER A 6 -6.83 5.79 -12.00
C SER A 6 -6.12 6.86 -12.83
N GLU A 7 -6.87 7.81 -13.39
CA GLU A 7 -6.29 8.92 -14.16
C GLU A 7 -5.40 9.84 -13.29
N ALA A 8 -5.83 10.09 -12.05
CA ALA A 8 -5.02 10.79 -11.07
C ALA A 8 -3.71 10.03 -10.78
N LEU A 9 -3.78 8.71 -10.54
CA LEU A 9 -2.60 7.89 -10.30
C LEU A 9 -1.64 7.87 -11.49
N ASP A 10 -2.15 7.78 -12.72
CA ASP A 10 -1.34 7.82 -13.93
C ASP A 10 -0.64 9.18 -14.08
N SER A 11 -1.34 10.26 -13.77
CA SER A 11 -0.77 11.62 -13.75
C SER A 11 0.35 11.74 -12.71
N LEU A 12 0.09 11.27 -11.48
CA LEU A 12 1.09 11.31 -10.39
C LEU A 12 2.35 10.50 -10.75
N THR A 13 2.17 9.30 -11.29
CA THR A 13 3.28 8.40 -11.67
C THR A 13 4.14 9.00 -12.79
N ARG A 14 3.54 9.78 -13.70
CA ARG A 14 4.28 10.46 -14.78
C ARG A 14 5.00 11.72 -14.32
N LEU A 15 4.40 12.47 -13.40
CA LEU A 15 4.91 13.79 -12.98
C LEU A 15 5.93 13.69 -11.85
N PHE A 16 5.79 12.70 -10.96
CA PHE A 16 6.58 12.58 -9.74
C PHE A 16 7.39 11.28 -9.75
N PRO A 17 8.68 11.32 -10.15
CA PRO A 17 9.54 10.16 -10.02
C PRO A 17 9.65 9.78 -8.53
N GLY A 18 9.32 8.54 -8.20
CA GLY A 18 9.23 8.07 -6.80
C GLY A 18 7.82 7.64 -6.39
N VAL A 19 6.80 7.84 -7.24
CA VAL A 19 5.50 7.18 -7.06
C VAL A 19 5.58 5.75 -7.60
N HIS A 20 5.29 4.78 -6.73
CA HIS A 20 5.41 3.34 -7.02
C HIS A 20 4.10 2.68 -7.43
N GLY A 21 2.98 3.39 -7.25
CA GLY A 21 1.62 2.87 -7.46
C GLY A 21 0.94 2.45 -6.16
N ARG A 22 -0.14 1.69 -6.25
CA ARG A 22 -0.92 1.27 -5.08
C ARG A 22 -0.32 0.06 -4.36
N VAL A 23 -0.62 -0.08 -3.07
CA VAL A 23 -0.29 -1.28 -2.27
C VAL A 23 -0.78 -2.57 -2.95
N LEU A 24 -1.96 -2.57 -3.56
CA LEU A 24 -2.48 -3.73 -4.30
C LEU A 24 -1.56 -4.22 -5.44
N ASN A 25 -0.75 -3.33 -6.02
CA ASN A 25 0.19 -3.67 -7.10
C ASN A 25 1.51 -4.21 -6.54
N VAL A 26 1.82 -3.83 -5.29
CA VAL A 26 3.08 -4.12 -4.61
C VAL A 26 3.04 -5.45 -3.85
N CYS A 27 1.86 -5.83 -3.32
CA CYS A 27 1.69 -7.04 -2.53
C CYS A 27 0.65 -8.00 -3.16
N LYS A 28 0.89 -9.31 -3.04
CA LYS A 28 -0.04 -10.35 -3.52
C LYS A 28 -0.19 -11.45 -2.48
N PRO A 29 -1.41 -11.95 -2.24
CA PRO A 29 -1.60 -13.13 -1.40
C PRO A 29 -0.85 -14.33 -1.96
N THR A 30 -0.21 -15.13 -1.10
CA THR A 30 0.53 -16.33 -1.49
C THR A 30 -0.38 -17.43 -2.06
N ASN A 31 -1.66 -17.42 -1.69
CA ASN A 31 -2.67 -18.34 -2.19
C ASN A 31 -4.01 -17.60 -2.36
N LYS A 32 -4.74 -17.89 -3.46
CA LYS A 32 -6.05 -17.30 -3.76
C LYS A 32 -7.07 -17.45 -2.63
N LYS A 33 -6.99 -18.52 -1.83
CA LYS A 33 -7.87 -18.72 -0.67
C LYS A 33 -7.78 -17.62 0.38
N TYR A 34 -6.67 -16.88 0.41
CA TYR A 34 -6.45 -15.77 1.35
C TYR A 34 -6.89 -14.41 0.80
N ASN A 35 -7.32 -14.30 -0.46
CA ASN A 35 -7.68 -13.02 -1.08
C ASN A 35 -8.68 -12.22 -0.22
N ALA A 36 -9.79 -12.83 0.18
CA ALA A 36 -10.81 -12.16 0.99
C ALA A 36 -10.25 -11.71 2.35
N ALA A 37 -9.50 -12.57 3.03
CA ALA A 37 -8.91 -12.26 4.33
C ALA A 37 -7.87 -11.12 4.24
N VAL A 38 -7.03 -11.12 3.21
CA VAL A 38 -6.05 -10.06 2.96
C VAL A 38 -6.75 -8.73 2.65
N THR A 39 -7.76 -8.73 1.76
CA THR A 39 -8.52 -7.53 1.43
C THR A 39 -9.21 -6.94 2.66
N ILE A 40 -9.83 -7.79 3.51
CA ILE A 40 -10.49 -7.33 4.73
C ILE A 40 -9.47 -6.76 5.73
N ALA A 41 -8.34 -7.45 5.92
CA ALA A 41 -7.32 -7.03 6.89
C ALA A 41 -6.60 -5.74 6.48
N MET A 42 -6.30 -5.58 5.19
CA MET A 42 -5.65 -4.37 4.67
C MET A 42 -6.65 -3.21 4.50
N GLY A 43 -7.93 -3.51 4.24
CA GLY A 43 -9.00 -2.54 4.18
C GLY A 43 -8.69 -1.40 3.21
N LYS A 44 -8.88 -0.15 3.67
CA LYS A 44 -8.63 1.06 2.86
C LYS A 44 -7.18 1.23 2.43
N ASN A 45 -6.23 0.59 3.13
CA ASN A 45 -4.81 0.70 2.79
C ASN A 45 -4.44 -0.09 1.52
N MET A 46 -5.32 -0.96 1.00
CA MET A 46 -5.12 -1.61 -0.29
C MET A 46 -4.99 -0.61 -1.44
N ASP A 47 -5.74 0.49 -1.36
CA ASP A 47 -5.75 1.55 -2.37
C ASP A 47 -4.73 2.65 -2.10
N ALA A 48 -4.00 2.59 -0.99
CA ALA A 48 -3.00 3.60 -0.66
C ALA A 48 -1.86 3.60 -1.68
N ILE A 49 -1.39 4.78 -2.03
CA ILE A 49 -0.32 5.02 -3.00
C ILE A 49 1.03 4.99 -2.26
N VAL A 50 1.90 4.07 -2.67
CA VAL A 50 3.26 3.93 -2.15
C VAL A 50 4.16 4.95 -2.85
N VAL A 51 4.96 5.67 -2.08
CA VAL A 51 5.92 6.65 -2.57
C VAL A 51 7.26 6.48 -1.88
N GLU A 52 8.36 6.84 -2.56
CA GLU A 52 9.71 6.70 -2.02
C GLU A 52 9.92 7.56 -0.77
N GLU A 53 9.60 8.86 -0.88
CA GLU A 53 9.83 9.85 0.18
C GLU A 53 8.57 10.62 0.59
N GLU A 54 8.53 11.03 1.85
CA GLU A 54 7.50 11.95 2.38
C GLU A 54 7.39 13.27 1.58
N LYS A 55 8.50 13.78 1.02
CA LYS A 55 8.47 14.99 0.17
C LYS A 55 7.62 14.79 -1.08
N VAL A 56 7.80 13.66 -1.76
CA VAL A 56 7.01 13.28 -2.94
C VAL A 56 5.53 13.16 -2.57
N ALA A 57 5.20 12.61 -1.40
CA ALA A 57 3.83 12.55 -0.91
C ALA A 57 3.18 13.94 -0.80
N HIS A 58 3.89 14.91 -0.23
CA HIS A 58 3.39 16.28 -0.07
C HIS A 58 3.14 16.97 -1.41
N GLU A 59 4.05 16.80 -2.37
CA GLU A 59 3.91 17.34 -3.72
C GLU A 59 2.70 16.71 -4.45
N CYS A 60 2.53 15.38 -4.33
CA CYS A 60 1.37 14.67 -4.88
C CYS A 60 0.06 15.20 -4.28
N VAL A 61 -0.01 15.39 -2.96
CA VAL A 61 -1.20 15.94 -2.29
C VAL A 61 -1.50 17.36 -2.78
N LYS A 62 -0.48 18.20 -2.95
CA LYS A 62 -0.65 19.56 -3.49
C LYS A 62 -1.21 19.52 -4.91
N TYR A 63 -0.65 18.67 -5.77
CA TYR A 63 -1.13 18.48 -7.14
C TYR A 63 -2.60 18.03 -7.19
N LEU A 64 -2.98 17.04 -6.37
CA LEU A 64 -4.37 16.55 -6.31
C LEU A 64 -5.34 17.67 -5.90
N LYS A 65 -4.96 18.52 -4.94
CA LYS A 65 -5.77 19.68 -4.51
C LYS A 65 -5.93 20.71 -5.62
N GLU A 66 -4.84 21.08 -6.29
CA GLU A 66 -4.86 22.06 -7.39
C GLU A 66 -5.72 21.60 -8.56
N LYS A 67 -5.65 20.31 -8.89
CA LYS A 67 -6.47 19.68 -9.94
C LYS A 67 -7.87 19.26 -9.49
N LYS A 68 -8.22 19.49 -8.21
CA LYS A 68 -9.51 19.12 -7.61
C LYS A 68 -9.85 17.63 -7.73
N TYR A 69 -8.82 16.77 -7.71
CA TYR A 69 -9.01 15.33 -7.58
C TYR A 69 -9.47 14.97 -6.16
N ALA A 70 -10.00 13.75 -6.00
CA ALA A 70 -10.35 13.23 -4.70
C ALA A 70 -9.10 13.06 -3.82
N PRO A 71 -9.22 13.19 -2.49
CA PRO A 71 -8.13 12.87 -1.57
C PRO A 71 -7.74 11.39 -1.67
N GLU A 72 -6.44 11.14 -1.79
CA GLU A 72 -5.84 9.79 -1.79
C GLU A 72 -4.95 9.61 -0.55
N THR A 73 -4.73 8.36 -0.14
CA THR A 73 -3.82 8.02 0.98
C THR A 73 -2.44 7.69 0.45
N PHE A 74 -1.40 8.24 1.08
CA PHE A 74 -0.01 8.02 0.68
C PHE A 74 0.77 7.29 1.78
N VAL A 75 1.65 6.37 1.38
CA VAL A 75 2.55 5.62 2.26
C VAL A 75 3.99 5.88 1.83
N PRO A 76 4.72 6.78 2.53
CA PRO A 76 6.12 7.03 2.26
C PRO A 76 7.01 5.92 2.82
N LEU A 77 7.86 5.33 1.98
CA LEU A 77 8.74 4.22 2.37
C LEU A 77 9.85 4.66 3.34
N ASN A 78 10.37 5.88 3.19
CA ASN A 78 11.46 6.38 4.02
C ASN A 78 11.07 6.71 5.48
N THR A 79 9.79 6.98 5.75
CA THR A 79 9.30 7.39 7.08
C THR A 79 8.26 6.44 7.66
N ILE A 80 7.97 5.32 7.00
CA ILE A 80 7.02 4.33 7.50
C ILE A 80 7.48 3.77 8.86
N ARG A 81 6.56 3.74 9.81
CA ARG A 81 6.81 3.16 11.14
C ARG A 81 6.09 1.83 11.24
N VAL A 82 6.85 0.75 11.19
CA VAL A 82 6.32 -0.61 11.34
C VAL A 82 6.27 -0.97 12.83
N LYS A 83 5.12 -1.48 13.27
CA LYS A 83 5.02 -2.12 14.58
C LYS A 83 5.55 -3.54 14.47
N PRO A 84 6.47 -3.97 15.35
CA PRO A 84 6.98 -5.32 15.32
C PRO A 84 5.84 -6.32 15.54
N ILE A 85 5.93 -7.44 14.82
CA ILE A 85 4.95 -8.51 14.91
C ILE A 85 5.12 -9.19 16.26
N ARG A 86 4.01 -9.45 16.95
CA ARG A 86 4.04 -10.29 18.14
C ARG A 86 4.19 -11.75 17.70
N GLU A 87 5.39 -12.30 17.82
CA GLU A 87 5.71 -13.68 17.45
C GLU A 87 4.78 -14.72 18.11
N GLN A 88 4.27 -14.42 19.30
CA GLN A 88 3.26 -15.24 19.99
C GLN A 88 1.99 -15.49 19.14
N LEU A 89 1.64 -14.58 18.23
CA LEU A 89 0.49 -14.75 17.32
C LEU A 89 0.70 -15.87 16.31
N ARG A 90 1.95 -16.20 15.97
CA ARG A 90 2.28 -17.37 15.13
C ARG A 90 2.11 -18.69 15.87
N GLN A 91 2.09 -18.66 17.21
CA GLN A 91 1.99 -19.83 18.08
C GLN A 91 0.56 -20.14 18.53
N LEU A 92 -0.45 -19.38 18.07
CA LEU A 92 -1.87 -19.59 18.42
C LEU A 92 -2.44 -20.95 18.00
N GLY A 93 -1.69 -21.74 17.21
CA GLY A 93 -2.02 -23.09 16.82
C GLY A 93 -3.17 -23.22 15.81
N GLY A 94 -3.36 -24.45 15.31
CA GLY A 94 -4.38 -24.76 14.32
C GLY A 94 -4.09 -24.15 12.95
N THR A 95 -5.11 -23.59 12.31
CA THR A 95 -5.04 -23.00 10.96
C THR A 95 -4.84 -21.49 10.94
N LYS A 96 -4.71 -20.85 12.12
CA LYS A 96 -4.58 -19.40 12.27
C LYS A 96 -3.16 -18.97 11.92
N LYS A 97 -3.01 -17.95 11.09
CA LYS A 97 -1.72 -17.35 10.72
C LYS A 97 -1.87 -15.83 10.62
N PRO A 98 -0.86 -15.03 11.02
CA PRO A 98 -0.82 -13.61 10.73
C PRO A 98 -0.96 -13.34 9.23
N VAL A 99 -1.66 -12.26 8.87
CA VAL A 99 -1.87 -11.87 7.48
C VAL A 99 -0.56 -11.59 6.76
N LEU A 100 0.45 -11.06 7.47
CA LEU A 100 1.77 -10.82 6.90
C LEU A 100 2.45 -12.10 6.39
N ASP A 101 2.20 -13.25 7.02
CA ASP A 101 2.81 -14.52 6.62
C ASP A 101 2.16 -15.14 5.38
N VAL A 102 1.05 -14.56 4.90
CA VAL A 102 0.32 -15.01 3.69
C VAL A 102 0.32 -13.98 2.58
N ILE A 103 1.16 -12.94 2.68
CA ILE A 103 1.35 -11.91 1.66
C ILE A 103 2.80 -11.98 1.16
N SER A 104 2.96 -12.02 -0.16
CA SER A 104 4.22 -11.81 -0.84
C SER A 104 4.33 -10.36 -1.27
N VAL A 105 5.46 -9.72 -0.97
CA VAL A 105 5.76 -8.34 -1.35
C VAL A 105 6.90 -8.38 -2.38
N GLN A 106 6.86 -7.52 -3.40
CA GLN A 106 7.98 -7.40 -4.33
C GLN A 106 9.26 -7.01 -3.56
N GLU A 107 10.39 -7.67 -3.85
CA GLU A 107 11.63 -7.56 -3.07
C GLU A 107 12.10 -6.11 -2.86
N LYS A 108 11.87 -5.23 -3.84
CA LYS A 108 12.19 -3.80 -3.77
C LYS A 108 11.49 -3.04 -2.62
N TYR A 109 10.41 -3.58 -2.04
CA TYR A 109 9.65 -2.97 -0.95
C TYR A 109 9.71 -3.77 0.36
N ALA A 110 10.45 -4.89 0.40
CA ALA A 110 10.50 -5.78 1.56
C ALA A 110 11.33 -5.23 2.74
N LYS A 111 12.03 -4.10 2.56
CA LYS A 111 12.93 -3.50 3.56
C LYS A 111 12.30 -2.37 4.40
N ALA A 112 11.00 -2.15 4.29
CA ALA A 112 10.26 -1.18 5.10
C ALA A 112 9.61 -1.85 6.32
#